data_AF-A0A800IMB2-F1
#
_entry.id   AF-A0A800IMB2-F1
#
_cell.length_a   1.000
_cell.length_b   1.000
_cell.length_c   1.000
_cell.angle_alpha   90.00
_cell.angle_beta   90.00
_cell.angle_gamma   90.00
#
_symmetry.space_group_name_H-M   'P 1'
#
loop_
_entity.id
_entity.type
_entity.pdbx_description
1 polymer ?
#
loop_
_entity_poly.entity_id
_entity_poly.type
_entity_poly.pdbx_seq_one_letter_code
_entity_poly.pdbx_strand_id
1 'polypeptide(L)'
;MTKRSSVTWQQKNLAQNGFEVETCDNGTDTMEWYRRSKEMGNPFQAVLMDLTVQGGMGGEEATSHLKKIDPDVKAIVSNGYHNVSIVGNYREHGFC
;
A
#
# COMPACT_ATOMS: atom_id res chain seq x y z
N MET A 1 -2.07 -16.00 22.59
CA MET A 1 -1.59 -14.85 21.79
C MET A 1 -2.30 -14.89 20.46
N THR A 2 -3.46 -14.27 20.37
CA THR A 2 -4.31 -14.31 19.18
C THR A 2 -3.82 -13.22 18.23
N LYS A 3 -3.15 -13.59 17.14
CA LYS A 3 -2.93 -12.68 16.02
C LYS A 3 -4.31 -12.31 15.48
N ARG A 4 -4.87 -11.18 15.94
CA ARG A 4 -5.99 -10.54 15.25
C ARG A 4 -5.42 -9.99 13.96
N SER A 5 -5.37 -10.81 12.93
CA SER A 5 -5.44 -10.31 11.55
C SER A 5 -6.81 -9.67 11.44
N SER A 6 -6.91 -8.42 11.87
CA SER A 6 -8.13 -7.64 11.80
C SER A 6 -8.37 -7.47 10.31
N VAL A 7 -9.28 -8.27 9.73
CA VAL A 7 -9.80 -8.03 8.38
C VAL A 7 -10.31 -6.59 8.42
N THR A 8 -9.53 -5.68 7.84
CA THR A 8 -9.87 -4.26 7.84
C THR A 8 -11.11 -4.11 6.97
N TRP A 9 -11.95 -3.15 7.31
CA TRP A 9 -13.18 -2.90 6.55
C TRP A 9 -12.87 -2.66 5.06
N GLN A 10 -11.69 -2.10 4.76
CA GLN A 10 -11.16 -1.91 3.42
C GLN A 10 -10.97 -3.23 2.66
N GLN A 11 -10.31 -4.23 3.26
CA GLN A 11 -10.12 -5.54 2.61
C GLN A 11 -11.48 -6.18 2.27
N LYS A 12 -12.42 -6.14 3.22
CA LYS A 12 -13.75 -6.72 3.02
C LYS A 12 -14.53 -6.00 1.92
N ASN A 13 -14.49 -4.67 1.91
CA ASN A 13 -15.18 -3.87 0.90
C ASN A 13 -14.61 -4.14 -0.51
N LEU A 14 -13.28 -4.14 -0.66
CA LEU A 14 -12.64 -4.43 -1.94
C LEU A 14 -12.95 -5.85 -2.42
N ALA A 15 -12.86 -6.85 -1.55
CA ALA A 15 -13.22 -8.23 -1.90
C ALA A 15 -14.68 -8.36 -2.37
N GLN A 16 -15.62 -7.66 -1.71
CA GLN A 16 -17.03 -7.63 -2.12
C GLN A 16 -17.27 -6.96 -3.47
N ASN A 17 -16.36 -6.07 -3.90
CA ASN A 17 -16.40 -5.42 -5.21
C ASN A 17 -15.60 -6.19 -6.28
N GLY A 18 -15.16 -7.43 -5.98
CA GLY A 18 -14.52 -8.32 -6.95
C GLY A 18 -13.00 -8.19 -7.06
N PHE A 19 -12.35 -7.49 -6.13
CA PHE A 19 -10.89 -7.42 -6.08
C PHE A 19 -10.30 -8.61 -5.31
N GLU A 20 -9.19 -9.15 -5.80
CA GLU A 20 -8.31 -10.01 -5.00
C GLU A 20 -7.40 -9.13 -4.15
N VAL A 21 -7.37 -9.36 -2.84
CA VAL A 21 -6.73 -8.46 -1.88
C VAL A 21 -5.80 -9.23 -0.96
N GLU A 22 -4.53 -8.84 -1.00
CA GLU A 22 -3.52 -9.24 -0.01
C GLU A 22 -3.23 -8.07 0.93
N THR A 23 -2.96 -8.37 2.20
CA THR A 23 -2.70 -7.35 3.23
C THR A 23 -1.43 -7.68 4.00
N CYS A 24 -0.59 -6.68 4.24
CA CYS A 24 0.59 -6.78 5.10
C CYS A 24 0.64 -5.61 6.09
N ASP A 25 1.42 -5.76 7.15
CA ASP A 25 1.39 -4.84 8.30
C ASP A 25 2.43 -3.70 8.20
N ASN A 26 3.33 -3.72 7.21
CA ASN A 26 4.37 -2.70 7.05
C ASN A 26 4.83 -2.53 5.58
N GLY A 27 5.49 -1.41 5.29
CA GLY A 27 6.03 -1.10 3.97
C GLY A 27 7.12 -2.06 3.47
N THR A 28 7.89 -2.69 4.37
CA THR A 28 8.92 -3.68 3.98
C THR A 28 8.30 -4.92 3.35
N ASP A 29 7.28 -5.48 3.99
CA ASP A 29 6.52 -6.62 3.46
C ASP A 29 5.85 -6.25 2.13
N THR A 30 5.31 -5.02 2.04
CA THR A 30 4.71 -4.50 0.80
C THR A 30 5.69 -4.58 -0.36
N MET A 31 6.93 -4.12 -0.18
CA MET A 31 7.95 -4.16 -1.22
C MET A 31 8.32 -5.58 -1.62
N GLU A 32 8.51 -6.48 -0.64
CA GLU A 32 8.87 -7.86 -0.92
C GLU A 32 7.77 -8.58 -1.72
N TRP A 33 6.52 -8.40 -1.32
CA TRP A 33 5.38 -9.05 -1.96
C TRP A 33 5.17 -8.51 -3.36
N TYR A 34 5.27 -7.18 -3.53
CA TYR A 34 5.17 -6.55 -4.85
C TYR A 34 6.26 -7.02 -5.81
N ARG A 35 7.51 -7.08 -5.35
CA ARG A 35 8.63 -7.59 -6.16
C ARG A 35 8.38 -9.04 -6.58
N ARG A 36 7.99 -9.90 -5.64
CA ARG A 36 7.72 -11.32 -5.92
C ARG A 36 6.56 -11.49 -6.89
N SER A 37 5.45 -10.80 -6.69
CA SER A 37 4.27 -10.93 -7.56
C SER A 37 4.58 -10.49 -8.99
N LYS A 38 5.36 -9.42 -9.15
CA LYS A 38 5.88 -8.97 -10.45
C LYS A 38 6.81 -9.99 -11.10
N GLU A 39 7.76 -10.57 -10.36
CA GLU A 39 8.66 -11.62 -10.86
C GLU A 39 7.93 -12.90 -11.27
N MET A 40 6.83 -13.23 -10.59
CA MET A 40 5.98 -14.39 -10.92
C MET A 40 5.01 -14.12 -12.09
N GLY A 41 5.02 -12.94 -12.69
CA GLY A 41 4.13 -12.57 -13.79
C GLY A 41 2.68 -12.32 -13.36
N ASN A 42 2.42 -12.15 -12.07
CA ASN A 42 1.11 -11.79 -11.52
C ASN A 42 1.20 -10.53 -10.65
N PRO A 43 1.57 -9.37 -11.23
CA PRO A 43 1.81 -8.15 -10.47
C PRO A 43 0.52 -7.60 -9.86
N PHE A 44 0.65 -6.91 -8.72
CA PHE A 44 -0.46 -6.13 -8.17
C PHE A 44 -0.81 -4.97 -9.11
N GLN A 45 -2.11 -4.81 -9.37
CA GLN A 45 -2.63 -3.73 -10.22
C GLN A 45 -2.59 -2.36 -9.51
N ALA A 46 -2.69 -2.37 -8.18
CA ALA A 46 -2.58 -1.20 -7.32
C ALA A 46 -2.11 -1.61 -5.93
N VAL A 47 -1.52 -0.67 -5.21
CA VAL A 47 -1.12 -0.83 -3.81
C VAL A 47 -1.81 0.25 -3.00
N LEU A 48 -2.55 -0.15 -1.96
CA LEU A 48 -3.23 0.77 -1.03
C LEU A 48 -2.43 0.82 0.27
N MET A 49 -1.99 2.00 0.68
CA MET A 49 -1.06 2.17 1.80
C MET A 49 -1.53 3.25 2.76
N ASP A 50 -1.34 3.02 4.06
CA ASP A 50 -1.43 4.08 5.07
C ASP A 50 -0.22 4.99 4.95
N LEU A 51 -0.41 6.28 5.21
CA LEU A 51 0.68 7.24 5.17
C LEU A 51 1.66 7.01 6.32
N THR A 52 1.13 6.73 7.51
CA THR A 52 1.94 6.57 8.73
C THR A 52 1.76 5.16 9.30
N VAL A 53 2.86 4.41 9.40
CA VAL A 53 2.91 3.11 10.08
C VAL A 53 3.75 3.26 11.34
N GLN A 54 3.15 3.10 12.52
CA GLN A 54 3.88 3.22 13.78
C GLN A 54 4.89 2.08 13.92
N GLY A 55 6.18 2.41 14.00
CA GLY A 55 7.25 1.43 14.19
C GLY A 55 7.68 0.68 12.93
N GLY A 56 7.28 1.14 11.73
CA GLY A 56 7.65 0.55 10.45
C GLY A 56 7.77 1.57 9.33
N MET A 57 8.09 1.08 8.13
CA MET A 57 8.14 1.90 6.92
C MET A 57 6.72 2.38 6.55
N GLY A 58 6.56 3.69 6.44
CA GLY A 58 5.30 4.35 6.06
C GLY A 58 5.07 4.40 4.54
N GLY A 59 3.94 4.98 4.15
CA GLY A 59 3.48 5.00 2.77
C GLY A 59 4.43 5.72 1.82
N GLU A 60 4.91 6.91 2.20
CA GLU A 60 5.78 7.73 1.36
C GLU A 60 7.10 7.04 1.01
N GLU A 61 7.76 6.47 2.03
CA GLU A 61 9.02 5.76 1.85
C GLU A 61 8.83 4.53 0.96
N ALA A 62 7.81 3.71 1.26
CA ALA A 62 7.49 2.52 0.48
C ALA A 62 7.15 2.86 -0.98
N THR A 63 6.41 3.93 -1.26
CA THR A 63 6.09 4.36 -2.62
C THR A 63 7.33 4.79 -3.39
N SER A 64 8.26 5.50 -2.75
CA SER A 64 9.55 5.86 -3.36
C SER A 64 10.36 4.63 -3.77
N HIS A 65 10.35 3.57 -2.96
CA HIS A 65 11.00 2.31 -3.29
C HIS A 65 10.26 1.53 -4.38
N LEU A 66 8.93 1.43 -4.31
CA LEU A 66 8.12 0.76 -5.32
C LEU A 66 8.30 1.40 -6.70
N LYS A 67 8.39 2.74 -6.77
CA LYS A 67 8.67 3.47 -8.03
C LYS A 67 10.03 3.14 -8.65
N LYS A 68 11.02 2.74 -7.85
CA LYS A 68 12.32 2.26 -8.37
C LYS A 68 12.24 0.84 -8.93
N ILE A 69 11.34 0.01 -8.39
CA ILE A 69 11.07 -1.36 -8.87
C ILE A 69 10.16 -1.33 -10.11
N ASP A 70 9.20 -0.41 -10.11
CA ASP A 70 8.20 -0.23 -11.14
C ASP A 70 7.80 1.24 -11.25
N PRO A 71 8.32 1.99 -12.24
CA PRO A 71 7.92 3.37 -12.48
C PRO A 71 6.41 3.54 -12.67
N ASP A 72 5.72 2.50 -13.17
CA ASP A 72 4.29 2.51 -13.50
C ASP A 72 3.40 2.03 -12.34
N VAL A 73 3.97 1.70 -11.17
CA VAL A 73 3.18 1.29 -9.99
C VAL A 73 2.11 2.32 -9.66
N LYS A 74 0.89 1.85 -9.40
CA LYS A 74 -0.23 2.66 -8.91
C LYS A 74 -0.31 2.56 -7.40
N ALA A 75 0.34 3.49 -6.71
CA ALA A 75 0.27 3.60 -5.26
C ALA A 75 -0.82 4.60 -4.86
N ILE A 76 -1.77 4.15 -4.05
CA ILE A 76 -2.89 4.93 -3.52
C ILE A 76 -2.66 5.09 -2.02
N VAL A 77 -2.65 6.35 -1.55
CA VAL A 77 -2.57 6.64 -0.12
C VAL A 77 -3.97 6.67 0.48
N SER A 78 -4.15 5.97 1.59
CA SER A 78 -5.35 6.04 2.44
C SER A 78 -4.95 6.70 3.76
N ASN A 79 -5.59 7.79 4.12
CA ASN A 79 -5.29 8.50 5.36
C ASN A 79 -6.60 8.82 6.09
N GLY A 80 -6.67 8.45 7.37
CA GLY A 80 -7.80 8.76 8.25
C GLY A 80 -7.70 10.14 8.92
N TYR A 81 -6.59 10.86 8.78
CA TYR A 81 -6.35 12.14 9.44
C TYR A 81 -6.47 13.31 8.48
N HIS A 82 -7.37 14.24 8.81
CA HIS A 82 -7.75 15.40 7.98
C HIS A 82 -6.65 16.43 7.67
N ASN A 83 -5.41 16.23 8.13
CA ASN A 83 -4.46 17.35 8.26
C ASN A 83 -3.04 17.06 7.79
N VAL A 84 -2.87 16.38 6.65
CA VAL A 84 -1.53 16.11 6.11
C VAL A 84 -1.40 16.76 4.74
N SER A 85 -0.48 17.73 4.65
CA SER A 85 -0.09 18.45 3.43
C SER A 85 0.20 17.53 2.24
N ILE A 86 0.63 16.30 2.53
CA ILE A 86 0.87 15.22 1.56
C ILE A 86 -0.36 14.92 0.69
N VAL A 87 -1.59 15.00 1.22
CA VAL A 87 -2.78 14.77 0.38
C VAL A 87 -2.96 15.91 -0.63
N GLY A 88 -2.55 17.13 -0.27
CA GLY A 88 -2.57 18.29 -1.17
C GLY A 88 -1.60 18.15 -2.34
N ASN A 89 -0.44 17.52 -2.11
CA ASN A 89 0.64 17.35 -3.09
C ASN A 89 0.97 15.87 -3.39
N TYR A 90 -0.02 14.98 -3.31
CA TYR A 90 0.19 13.52 -3.31
C TYR A 90 1.02 13.00 -4.51
N ARG A 91 0.91 13.68 -5.66
CA ARG A 91 1.68 13.37 -6.88
C ARG A 91 3.18 13.56 -6.71
N GLU A 92 3.61 14.55 -5.94
CA GLU A 92 5.03 14.81 -5.65
C GLU A 92 5.64 13.67 -4.82
N HIS A 93 4.82 12.94 -4.07
CA HIS A 93 5.21 11.78 -3.28
C HIS A 93 5.05 10.44 -4.04
N GLY A 94 4.70 10.48 -5.33
CA GLY A 94 4.60 9.29 -6.18
C GLY A 94 3.27 8.54 -6.10
N PHE A 95 2.26 9.11 -5.42
CA PHE A 95 0.89 8.57 -5.39
C PHE A 95 0.08 9.03 -6.62
N CYS A 96 -1.01 8.32 -6.93
CA CYS A 96 -1.86 8.59 -8.10
C CYS A 96 -3.32 8.93 -7.75
#